data_AF-A0A8S3I0V8-F1
#
_entry.id   AF-A0A8S3I0V8-F1
#
_cell.length_a   1.000
_cell.length_b   1.000
_cell.length_c   1.000
_cell.angle_alpha   90.00
_cell.angle_beta   90.00
_cell.angle_gamma   90.00
#
_symmetry.space_group_name_H-M   'P 1'
#
loop_
_entity.id
_entity.type
_entity.pdbx_description
1 polymer ?
#
loop_
_entity_poly.entity_id
_entity_poly.type
_entity_poly.pdbx_seq_one_letter_code
_entity_poly.pdbx_strand_id
1 'polypeptide(L)'
;INPHRQFSAIQIRYGGCKGVISVNPDLDTASHQLRIRKSMRKFNCSHDILELCRISKPRPLYLNRQIIVLLSHRSIDDRTFILLQNEHQHMLSESLVYPPRAYELLNEKLSRNLFPLRALIHDAQLNLIQEPFFCQLLITIGKFELAQMRERTRLKLPKNLARNMIGIVDEYGVLEYGQVFIQYTELTDDYMSNNSEPEKATILEQQVVVTKNPCHHPGDVRVFRAVDVPELRHLKDVIVFPQRGQRPHPNEISGSDLDGN
;
A
#
# COMPACT_ATOMS: atom_id res chain seq x y z
N ILE A 1 9.31 -1.24 15.49
CA ILE A 1 7.87 -1.18 15.12
C ILE A 1 7.25 -0.17 16.06
N ASN A 2 6.49 0.83 15.59
CA ASN A 2 5.82 1.76 16.49
C ASN A 2 4.78 0.97 17.31
N PRO A 3 4.93 0.83 18.64
CA PRO A 3 4.03 0.02 19.46
C PRO A 3 2.61 0.58 19.52
N HIS A 4 2.41 1.84 19.12
CA HIS A 4 1.11 2.51 19.15
C HIS A 4 0.33 2.41 17.82
N ARG A 5 0.94 1.88 16.75
CA ARG A 5 0.25 1.75 15.47
C ARG A 5 -0.44 0.39 15.38
N GLN A 6 -1.76 0.40 15.48
CA GLN A 6 -2.59 -0.78 15.26
C GLN A 6 -2.54 -1.17 13.78
N PHE A 7 -2.05 -2.36 13.49
CA PHE A 7 -2.07 -2.97 12.15
C PHE A 7 -3.25 -3.94 12.06
N SER A 8 -3.78 -4.13 10.86
CA SER A 8 -4.92 -5.02 10.64
C SER A 8 -4.53 -6.35 10.01
N ALA A 9 -3.39 -6.42 9.32
CA ALA A 9 -2.87 -7.66 8.77
C ALA A 9 -1.34 -7.74 8.78
N ILE A 10 -0.82 -8.96 8.88
CA ILE A 10 0.60 -9.27 8.87
C ILE A 10 0.84 -10.47 7.96
N GLN A 11 1.82 -10.35 7.05
CA GLN A 11 2.42 -11.49 6.37
C GLN A 11 3.48 -12.14 7.28
N ILE A 12 3.32 -13.43 7.54
CA ILE A 12 4.12 -14.16 8.52
C ILE A 12 4.81 -15.40 7.94
N ARG A 13 5.85 -15.83 8.64
CA ARG A 13 6.36 -17.20 8.62
C ARG A 13 6.41 -17.73 10.05
N TYR A 14 5.91 -18.94 10.26
CA TYR A 14 5.81 -19.53 11.60
C TYR A 14 5.72 -21.05 11.51
N GLY A 15 6.66 -21.79 12.10
CA GLY A 15 6.59 -23.26 12.21
C GLY A 15 6.26 -24.00 10.90
N GLY A 16 6.91 -23.65 9.78
CA GLY A 16 6.63 -24.25 8.46
C GLY A 16 5.34 -23.75 7.80
N CYS A 17 4.67 -22.76 8.37
CA CYS A 17 3.52 -22.07 7.82
C CYS A 17 3.93 -20.73 7.19
N LYS A 18 3.28 -20.38 6.08
CA LYS A 18 3.43 -19.10 5.37
C LYS A 18 2.04 -18.58 5.00
N GLY A 19 1.78 -17.30 5.26
CA GLY A 19 0.59 -16.62 4.76
C GLY A 19 0.37 -15.26 5.41
N VAL A 20 -0.88 -14.78 5.33
CA VAL A 20 -1.32 -13.55 6.00
C VAL A 20 -2.26 -13.90 7.14
N ILE A 21 -2.11 -13.21 8.25
CA ILE A 21 -3.04 -13.20 9.38
C ILE A 21 -3.63 -11.80 9.53
N SER A 22 -4.88 -11.72 9.96
CA SER A 22 -5.56 -10.47 10.29
C SER A 22 -5.91 -10.42 11.77
N VAL A 23 -6.08 -9.20 12.29
CA VAL A 23 -6.60 -8.98 13.64
C VAL A 23 -8.08 -9.34 13.65
N ASN A 24 -8.48 -10.18 14.60
CA ASN A 24 -9.88 -10.52 14.85
C ASN A 24 -10.25 -10.11 16.29
N PRO A 25 -11.15 -9.11 16.46
CA PRO A 25 -11.60 -8.64 17.77
C PRO A 25 -12.31 -9.70 18.62
N ASP A 26 -12.88 -10.75 18.01
CA ASP A 26 -13.62 -11.79 18.71
C ASP A 26 -12.71 -12.88 19.31
N LEU A 27 -11.41 -12.86 19.00
CA LEU A 27 -10.46 -13.76 19.65
C LEU A 27 -10.22 -13.29 21.08
N ASP A 28 -10.30 -14.24 22.02
CA ASP A 28 -10.13 -13.99 23.44
C ASP A 28 -8.78 -13.29 23.72
N THR A 29 -8.88 -12.10 24.32
CA THR A 29 -7.74 -11.23 24.62
C THR A 29 -6.94 -11.69 25.84
N ALA A 30 -7.45 -12.66 26.61
CA ALA A 30 -6.78 -13.17 27.80
C ALA A 30 -5.53 -14.03 27.49
N SER A 31 -5.39 -14.51 26.25
CA SER A 31 -4.23 -15.31 25.81
C SER A 31 -3.74 -14.86 24.44
N HIS A 32 -2.44 -14.99 24.17
CA HIS A 32 -1.88 -14.68 22.85
C HIS A 32 -2.29 -15.78 21.86
N GLN A 33 -3.35 -15.55 21.10
CA GLN A 33 -3.90 -16.53 20.17
C GLN A 33 -3.45 -16.29 18.74
N LEU A 34 -3.03 -17.36 18.06
CA LEU A 34 -2.72 -17.37 16.64
C LEU A 34 -3.48 -18.51 15.97
N ARG A 35 -4.35 -18.17 15.01
CA ARG A 35 -5.13 -19.15 14.24
C ARG A 35 -4.52 -19.31 12.85
N ILE A 36 -4.09 -20.52 12.50
CA ILE A 36 -3.45 -20.85 11.23
C ILE A 36 -4.36 -21.74 10.39
N ARG A 37 -4.59 -21.36 9.13
CA ARG A 37 -5.37 -22.13 8.16
C ARG A 37 -4.56 -23.31 7.63
N LYS A 38 -5.22 -24.41 7.26
CA LYS A 38 -4.57 -25.60 6.69
C LYS A 38 -3.72 -25.27 5.46
N SER A 39 -4.20 -24.37 4.59
CA SER A 39 -3.50 -23.92 3.38
C SER A 39 -2.17 -23.18 3.64
N MET A 40 -1.99 -22.64 4.84
CA MET A 40 -0.76 -21.94 5.22
C MET A 40 0.37 -22.91 5.58
N ARG A 41 0.06 -24.11 6.06
CA ARG A 41 1.05 -25.13 6.42
C ARG A 41 1.70 -25.69 5.15
N LYS A 42 3.00 -25.45 4.97
CA LYS A 42 3.76 -25.91 3.80
C LYS A 42 4.54 -27.19 4.10
N PHE A 43 5.05 -27.32 5.33
CA PHE A 43 5.74 -28.50 5.83
C PHE A 43 5.64 -28.56 7.36
N ASN A 44 5.93 -29.72 7.95
CA ASN A 44 5.98 -29.86 9.41
C ASN A 44 7.33 -29.35 9.93
N CYS A 45 7.28 -28.53 10.98
CA CYS A 45 8.45 -27.94 11.61
C CYS A 45 8.14 -27.67 13.09
N SER A 46 9.11 -27.89 13.97
CA SER A 46 9.02 -27.61 15.41
C SER A 46 9.45 -26.19 15.79
N HIS A 47 9.82 -25.36 14.81
CA HIS A 47 10.29 -24.00 15.05
C HIS A 47 9.16 -23.10 15.54
N ASP A 48 9.35 -22.46 16.69
CA ASP A 48 8.32 -21.69 17.40
C ASP A 48 8.63 -20.19 17.48
N ILE A 49 9.23 -19.64 16.44
CA ILE A 49 9.46 -18.19 16.32
C ILE A 49 8.57 -17.64 15.22
N LEU A 50 7.80 -16.61 15.55
CA LEU A 50 6.96 -15.85 14.61
C LEU A 50 7.79 -14.79 13.90
N GLU A 51 7.98 -14.96 12.60
CA GLU A 51 8.70 -14.00 11.75
C GLU A 51 7.72 -13.10 11.02
N LEU A 52 7.93 -11.78 11.12
CA LEU A 52 7.09 -10.77 10.45
C LEU A 52 7.75 -10.35 9.12
N CYS A 53 7.15 -10.73 8.00
CA CYS A 53 7.65 -10.35 6.66
C CYS A 53 7.13 -8.98 6.23
N ARG A 54 5.85 -8.69 6.49
CA ARG A 54 5.19 -7.46 6.04
C ARG A 54 4.01 -7.13 6.95
N ILE A 55 3.76 -5.84 7.17
CA ILE A 55 2.59 -5.35 7.91
C ILE A 55 1.67 -4.53 6.99
N SER A 56 0.37 -4.52 7.25
CA SER A 56 -0.59 -3.60 6.63
C SER A 56 -0.19 -2.16 6.97
N LYS A 57 -0.09 -1.32 5.94
CA LYS A 57 0.16 0.12 6.07
C LYS A 57 -0.18 0.81 4.75
N PRO A 58 -0.43 2.12 4.76
CA PRO A 58 -0.64 2.89 3.55
C PRO A 58 0.56 2.76 2.62
N ARG A 59 0.33 2.35 1.38
CA ARG A 59 1.38 2.27 0.35
C ARG A 59 0.89 2.92 -0.94
N PRO A 60 1.70 3.82 -1.53
CA PRO A 60 1.40 4.36 -2.85
C PRO A 60 1.40 3.24 -3.90
N LEU A 61 0.49 3.34 -4.86
CA LEU A 61 0.45 2.45 -6.01
C LEU A 61 1.25 3.05 -7.17
N TYR A 62 1.96 2.19 -7.89
CA TYR A 62 2.64 2.53 -9.11
C TYR A 62 2.11 1.63 -10.23
N LEU A 63 1.79 2.24 -11.36
CA LEU A 63 1.59 1.52 -12.60
C LEU A 63 2.94 1.06 -13.14
N ASN A 64 2.91 -0.06 -13.86
CA ASN A 64 4.02 -0.56 -14.64
C ASN A 64 3.56 -0.76 -16.09
N ARG A 65 4.49 -1.12 -16.97
CA ARG A 65 4.19 -1.36 -18.39
C ARG A 65 3.07 -2.39 -18.62
N GLN A 66 3.01 -3.45 -17.81
CA GLN A 66 2.03 -4.52 -17.98
C GLN A 66 0.60 -4.01 -17.72
N ILE A 67 0.39 -3.32 -16.59
CA ILE A 67 -0.92 -2.77 -16.25
C ILE A 67 -1.33 -1.71 -17.28
N ILE A 68 -0.41 -0.83 -17.68
CA ILE A 68 -0.70 0.23 -18.67
C ILE A 68 -1.21 -0.35 -19.99
N VAL A 69 -0.57 -1.41 -20.50
CA VAL A 69 -1.02 -2.08 -21.74
C VAL A 69 -2.44 -2.65 -21.57
N LEU A 70 -2.74 -3.28 -20.43
CA LEU A 70 -4.09 -3.81 -20.18
C LEU A 70 -5.15 -2.72 -20.05
N LEU A 71 -4.80 -1.59 -19.43
CA LEU A 71 -5.69 -0.44 -19.30
C LEU A 71 -5.93 0.26 -20.65
N SER A 72 -4.89 0.42 -21.47
CA SER A 72 -4.99 0.96 -22.83
C SER A 72 -5.87 0.08 -23.72
N HIS A 73 -5.72 -1.25 -23.64
CA HIS A 73 -6.62 -2.19 -24.33
C HIS A 73 -8.08 -2.12 -23.85
N ARG A 74 -8.32 -1.63 -22.63
CA ARG A 74 -9.64 -1.37 -22.06
C ARG A 74 -10.15 0.06 -22.36
N SER A 75 -9.61 0.70 -23.39
CA SER A 75 -9.99 2.02 -23.90
C SER A 75 -9.68 3.20 -22.97
N ILE A 76 -8.73 3.04 -22.02
CA ILE A 76 -8.18 4.19 -21.31
C ILE A 76 -7.20 4.90 -22.24
N ASP A 77 -7.44 6.18 -22.48
CA ASP A 77 -6.62 6.99 -23.38
C ASP A 77 -5.17 7.10 -22.89
N ASP A 78 -4.21 6.80 -23.78
CA ASP A 78 -2.78 6.83 -23.47
C ASP A 78 -2.29 8.21 -22.99
N ARG A 79 -2.97 9.29 -23.40
CA ARG A 79 -2.70 10.65 -22.90
C ARG A 79 -2.79 10.73 -21.38
N THR A 80 -3.63 9.92 -20.75
CA THR A 80 -3.74 9.81 -19.28
C THR A 80 -2.41 9.41 -18.65
N PHE A 81 -1.70 8.43 -19.22
CA PHE A 81 -0.42 7.98 -18.68
C PHE A 81 0.70 8.99 -18.92
N ILE A 82 0.65 9.70 -20.05
CA ILE A 82 1.59 10.80 -20.33
C ILE A 82 1.39 11.95 -19.34
N LEU A 83 0.14 12.31 -19.02
CA LEU A 83 -0.15 13.32 -18.00
C LEU A 83 0.39 12.91 -16.63
N LEU A 84 0.14 11.67 -16.19
CA LEU A 84 0.69 11.14 -14.93
C LEU A 84 2.22 11.17 -14.89
N GLN A 85 2.88 10.86 -16.01
CA GLN A 85 4.33 10.95 -16.12
C GLN A 85 4.82 12.40 -16.02
N ASN A 86 4.17 13.33 -16.70
CA ASN A 86 4.52 14.75 -16.69
C ASN A 86 4.34 15.36 -15.30
N GLU A 87 3.24 15.03 -14.60
CA GLU A 87 3.00 15.46 -13.21
C GLU A 87 4.12 14.98 -12.28
N HIS A 88 4.56 13.72 -12.42
CA HIS A 88 5.66 13.21 -11.62
C HIS A 88 6.96 13.97 -11.90
N GLN A 89 7.29 14.22 -13.17
CA GLN A 89 8.49 14.98 -13.55
C GLN A 89 8.43 16.43 -13.04
N HIS A 90 7.25 17.05 -13.09
CA HIS A 90 7.02 18.39 -12.55
C HIS A 90 7.29 18.40 -11.05
N MET A 91 6.71 17.47 -10.29
CA MET A 91 6.94 17.35 -8.84
C MET A 91 8.42 17.19 -8.49
N LEU A 92 9.16 16.36 -9.26
CA LEU A 92 10.61 16.21 -9.06
C LEU A 92 11.36 17.53 -9.33
N SER A 93 10.96 18.28 -10.35
CA SER A 93 11.58 19.56 -10.69
C SER A 93 11.27 20.62 -9.62
N GLU A 94 10.03 20.69 -9.14
CA GLU A 94 9.62 21.55 -8.03
C GLU A 94 10.39 21.23 -6.75
N SER A 95 10.69 19.95 -6.47
CA SER A 95 11.45 19.55 -5.29
C SER A 95 12.87 20.14 -5.22
N LEU A 96 13.42 20.59 -6.35
CA LEU A 96 14.75 21.21 -6.41
C LEU A 96 14.72 22.72 -6.12
N VAL A 97 13.56 23.36 -6.23
CA VAL A 97 13.43 24.83 -6.16
C VAL A 97 12.45 25.31 -5.09
N TYR A 98 11.59 24.42 -4.58
CA TYR A 98 10.55 24.75 -3.60
C TYR A 98 10.71 23.89 -2.33
N PRO A 99 11.10 24.49 -1.18
CA PRO A 99 11.43 23.74 0.04
C PRO A 99 10.34 22.79 0.56
N PRO A 100 9.03 23.12 0.51
CA PRO A 100 8.00 22.18 0.93
C PRO A 100 7.96 20.90 0.07
N ARG A 101 8.14 21.02 -1.24
CA ARG A 101 8.23 19.86 -2.14
C ARG A 101 9.51 19.05 -1.94
N ALA A 102 10.61 19.74 -1.64
CA ALA A 102 11.87 19.09 -1.26
C ALA A 102 11.67 18.20 -0.02
N TYR A 103 11.01 18.74 1.01
CA TYR A 103 10.68 17.99 2.21
C TYR A 103 9.76 16.79 1.90
N GLU A 104 8.68 16.98 1.14
CA GLU A 104 7.76 15.90 0.79
C GLU A 104 8.49 14.74 0.12
N LEU A 105 9.34 15.03 -0.88
CA LEU A 105 10.10 14.02 -1.59
C LEU A 105 11.08 13.29 -0.65
N LEU A 106 11.84 14.03 0.17
CA LEU A 106 12.80 13.43 1.09
C LEU A 106 12.10 12.62 2.19
N ASN A 107 11.01 13.12 2.76
CA ASN A 107 10.24 12.42 3.79
C ASN A 107 9.57 11.14 3.26
N GLU A 108 9.20 11.11 1.97
CA GLU A 108 8.69 9.90 1.33
C GLU A 108 9.79 8.86 1.06
N LYS A 109 10.96 9.30 0.61
CA LYS A 109 12.02 8.41 0.12
C LYS A 109 13.01 7.98 1.19
N LEU A 110 13.20 8.80 2.23
CA LEU A 110 14.13 8.52 3.32
C LEU A 110 13.41 7.93 4.52
N SER A 111 14.14 7.09 5.26
CA SER A 111 13.66 6.61 6.54
C SER A 111 13.69 7.74 7.56
N ARG A 112 12.57 7.99 8.24
CA ARG A 112 12.48 8.96 9.36
C ARG A 112 13.51 8.66 10.47
N ASN A 113 13.93 7.40 10.60
CA ASN A 113 14.93 7.01 11.59
C ASN A 113 16.35 7.47 11.22
N LEU A 114 16.63 7.72 9.94
CA LEU A 114 17.94 8.15 9.47
C LEU A 114 18.06 9.68 9.46
N PHE A 115 16.99 10.38 9.11
CA PHE A 115 16.98 11.85 9.02
C PHE A 115 15.74 12.42 9.70
N PRO A 116 15.88 13.09 10.85
CA PRO A 116 14.78 13.80 11.49
C PRO A 116 14.52 15.14 10.77
N LEU A 117 14.04 15.08 9.52
CA LEU A 117 13.92 16.24 8.62
C LEU A 117 13.17 17.42 9.25
N ARG A 118 12.13 17.14 10.05
CA ARG A 118 11.39 18.18 10.78
C ARG A 118 12.26 18.94 11.77
N ALA A 119 13.01 18.23 12.62
CA ALA A 119 13.90 18.86 13.59
C ALA A 119 15.00 19.65 12.86
N LEU A 120 15.53 19.11 11.75
CA LEU A 120 16.52 19.82 10.94
C LEU A 120 15.97 21.13 10.36
N ILE A 121 14.74 21.13 9.85
CA ILE A 121 14.12 22.33 9.27
C ILE A 121 13.71 23.32 10.37
N HIS A 122 13.03 22.87 11.42
CA HIS A 122 12.43 23.76 12.42
C HIS A 122 13.39 24.15 13.55
N ASP A 123 14.17 23.21 14.08
CA ASP A 123 15.05 23.47 15.21
C ASP A 123 16.41 24.02 14.74
N ALA A 124 16.94 23.47 13.64
CA ALA A 124 18.21 23.90 13.07
C ALA A 124 18.09 24.91 11.91
N GLN A 125 16.86 25.31 11.55
CA GLN A 125 16.58 26.31 10.49
C GLN A 125 17.24 25.96 9.14
N LEU A 126 17.36 24.66 8.85
CA LEU A 126 18.06 24.16 7.67
C LEU A 126 17.18 24.28 6.44
N ASN A 127 17.72 24.91 5.39
CA ASN A 127 17.08 24.97 4.09
C ASN A 127 17.56 23.82 3.19
N LEU A 128 16.67 22.84 2.96
CA LEU A 128 16.97 21.61 2.22
C LEU A 128 17.46 21.85 0.78
N ILE A 129 17.06 22.96 0.15
CA ILE A 129 17.44 23.28 -1.23
C ILE A 129 18.68 24.18 -1.34
N GLN A 130 19.24 24.62 -0.20
CA GLN A 130 20.49 25.40 -0.15
C GLN A 130 21.62 24.61 0.49
N GLU A 131 21.31 23.68 1.38
CA GLU A 131 22.31 22.83 2.02
C GLU A 131 22.86 21.80 1.02
N PRO A 132 24.19 21.79 0.74
CA PRO A 132 24.78 20.98 -0.32
C PRO A 132 24.48 19.49 -0.26
N PHE A 133 24.46 18.87 0.93
CA PHE A 133 24.18 17.45 1.09
C PHE A 133 22.73 17.12 0.69
N PHE A 134 21.74 17.87 1.18
CA PHE A 134 20.33 17.67 0.82
C PHE A 134 20.04 18.02 -0.64
N CYS A 135 20.67 19.06 -1.20
CA CYS A 135 20.62 19.35 -2.64
C CYS A 135 21.09 18.15 -3.46
N GLN A 136 22.26 17.60 -3.12
CA GLN A 136 22.82 16.46 -3.84
C GLN A 136 21.96 15.20 -3.68
N LEU A 137 21.33 15.02 -2.52
CA LEU A 137 20.40 13.93 -2.25
C LEU A 137 19.13 14.05 -3.09
N LEU A 138 18.53 15.25 -3.18
CA LEU A 138 17.37 15.53 -4.03
C LEU A 138 17.67 15.25 -5.50
N ILE A 139 18.81 15.71 -6.02
CA ILE A 139 19.24 15.44 -7.40
C ILE A 139 19.41 13.93 -7.62
N THR A 140 19.99 13.22 -6.66
CA THR A 140 20.21 11.77 -6.75
C THR A 140 18.89 11.01 -6.78
N ILE A 141 17.95 11.36 -5.90
CA ILE A 141 16.59 10.80 -5.87
C ILE A 141 15.86 11.10 -7.18
N GLY A 142 15.95 12.34 -7.68
CA GLY A 142 15.34 12.74 -8.95
C GLY A 142 15.87 11.92 -10.13
N LYS A 143 17.19 11.77 -10.24
CA LYS A 143 17.82 10.91 -11.26
C LYS A 143 17.35 9.45 -11.14
N PHE A 144 17.27 8.92 -9.92
CA PHE A 144 16.79 7.56 -9.68
C PHE A 144 15.33 7.38 -10.14
N GLU A 145 14.42 8.27 -9.76
CA GLU A 145 13.00 8.18 -10.14
C GLU A 145 12.82 8.34 -11.66
N LEU A 146 13.59 9.24 -12.32
CA LEU A 146 13.62 9.34 -13.78
C LEU A 146 14.09 8.05 -14.45
N ALA A 147 15.11 7.39 -13.90
CA ALA A 147 15.55 6.08 -14.40
C ALA A 147 14.45 5.02 -14.24
N GLN A 148 13.76 4.98 -13.09
CA GLN A 148 12.65 4.06 -12.86
C GLN A 148 11.48 4.30 -13.83
N MET A 149 11.15 5.55 -14.14
CA MET A 149 10.15 5.89 -15.15
C MET A 149 10.58 5.43 -16.54
N ARG A 150 11.81 5.73 -16.95
CA ARG A 150 12.35 5.36 -18.28
C ARG A 150 12.43 3.85 -18.48
N GLU A 151 12.99 3.12 -17.52
CA GLU A 151 13.34 1.71 -17.69
C GLU A 151 12.17 0.79 -17.36
N ARG A 152 11.41 1.13 -16.32
CA ARG A 152 10.33 0.27 -15.77
C ARG A 152 8.93 0.83 -15.97
N THR A 153 8.80 2.03 -16.54
CA THR A 153 7.50 2.70 -16.71
C THR A 153 6.78 2.79 -15.35
N ARG A 154 7.53 3.08 -14.29
CA ARG A 154 7.05 3.11 -12.91
C ARG A 154 6.35 4.43 -12.64
N LEU A 155 5.07 4.52 -12.98
CA LEU A 155 4.27 5.75 -12.84
C LEU A 155 3.50 5.74 -11.53
N LYS A 156 3.77 6.71 -10.67
CA LYS A 156 3.09 6.85 -9.38
C LYS A 156 1.66 7.37 -9.61
N LEU A 157 0.68 6.75 -8.97
CA LEU A 157 -0.69 7.27 -8.98
C LEU A 157 -0.94 8.22 -7.80
N PRO A 158 -1.89 9.18 -7.94
CA PRO A 158 -2.28 10.08 -6.88
C PRO A 158 -2.70 9.33 -5.61
N LYS A 159 -2.27 9.86 -4.46
CA LYS A 159 -2.52 9.25 -3.15
C LYS A 159 -4.02 9.21 -2.79
N ASN A 160 -4.90 9.96 -3.40
CA ASN A 160 -6.34 9.85 -3.14
C ASN A 160 -7.04 8.83 -4.05
N LEU A 161 -6.37 8.36 -5.12
CA LEU A 161 -7.01 7.52 -6.14
C LEU A 161 -6.60 6.05 -6.09
N ALA A 162 -5.39 5.73 -5.63
CA ALA A 162 -4.90 4.36 -5.65
C ALA A 162 -3.97 3.99 -4.48
N ARG A 163 -3.99 2.70 -4.13
CA ARG A 163 -3.25 2.11 -3.02
C ARG A 163 -2.78 0.71 -3.37
N ASN A 164 -1.60 0.34 -2.88
CA ASN A 164 -1.19 -1.06 -2.80
C ASN A 164 -1.56 -1.60 -1.42
N MET A 165 -2.36 -2.65 -1.37
CA MET A 165 -2.94 -3.20 -0.14
C MET A 165 -2.69 -4.70 -0.07
N ILE A 166 -2.58 -5.23 1.15
CA ILE A 166 -2.55 -6.68 1.36
C ILE A 166 -3.98 -7.21 1.21
N GLY A 167 -4.16 -8.27 0.43
CA GLY A 167 -5.41 -8.99 0.37
C GLY A 167 -5.62 -9.87 1.59
N ILE A 168 -6.81 -9.78 2.19
CA ILE A 168 -7.31 -10.72 3.19
C ILE A 168 -8.71 -11.20 2.83
N VAL A 169 -9.20 -12.18 3.57
CA VAL A 169 -10.53 -12.76 3.39
C VAL A 169 -11.45 -12.28 4.49
N ASP A 170 -12.72 -12.15 4.16
CA ASP A 170 -13.79 -11.91 5.11
C ASP A 170 -14.04 -13.18 5.94
N GLU A 171 -13.58 -13.14 7.20
CA GLU A 171 -13.76 -14.23 8.17
C GLU A 171 -15.20 -14.32 8.71
N TYR A 172 -16.01 -13.26 8.55
CA TYR A 172 -17.40 -13.20 9.04
C TYR A 172 -18.41 -13.69 7.99
N GLY A 173 -18.05 -13.65 6.70
CA GLY A 173 -18.94 -14.07 5.60
C GLY A 173 -20.11 -13.14 5.34
N VAL A 174 -19.86 -11.84 5.54
CA VAL A 174 -20.79 -10.72 5.36
C VAL A 174 -20.69 -10.08 3.97
N LEU A 175 -19.57 -10.28 3.25
CA LEU A 175 -19.40 -9.78 1.89
C LEU A 175 -19.99 -10.77 0.87
N GLU A 176 -20.77 -10.22 -0.07
CA GLU A 176 -21.31 -10.95 -1.21
C GLU A 176 -20.31 -11.03 -2.38
N TYR A 177 -20.55 -11.96 -3.32
CA TYR A 177 -19.72 -12.06 -4.52
C TYR A 177 -19.73 -10.76 -5.33
N GLY A 178 -18.56 -10.27 -5.71
CA GLY A 178 -18.37 -9.00 -6.40
C GLY A 178 -18.22 -7.79 -5.48
N GLN A 179 -18.39 -7.97 -4.17
CA GLN A 179 -18.14 -6.92 -3.17
C GLN A 179 -16.74 -7.04 -2.58
N VAL A 180 -16.20 -5.92 -2.10
CA VAL A 180 -14.98 -5.87 -1.29
C VAL A 180 -15.17 -4.86 -0.17
N PHE A 181 -14.44 -5.01 0.93
CA PHE A 181 -14.34 -3.96 1.95
C PHE A 181 -12.96 -3.31 1.87
N ILE A 182 -12.93 -1.98 1.85
CA ILE A 182 -11.70 -1.18 1.80
C ILE A 182 -11.85 0.01 2.74
N GLN A 183 -10.94 0.07 3.71
CA GLN A 183 -10.73 1.23 4.55
C GLN A 183 -9.24 1.55 4.54
N TYR A 184 -8.89 2.80 4.24
CA TYR A 184 -7.49 3.22 4.10
C TYR A 184 -7.18 4.40 4.98
N THR A 185 -5.98 4.42 5.52
CA THR A 185 -5.45 5.58 6.23
C THR A 185 -4.98 6.61 5.20
N GLU A 186 -5.31 7.88 5.44
CA GLU A 186 -4.87 8.99 4.59
C GLU A 186 -3.33 9.09 4.60
N LEU A 187 -2.74 9.23 3.42
CA LEU A 187 -1.30 9.49 3.28
C LEU A 187 -1.09 11.00 3.40
N THR A 188 -0.98 11.52 4.62
CA THR A 188 -0.72 12.94 4.84
C THR A 188 0.75 13.29 4.57
N ASP A 189 0.95 14.37 3.82
CA ASP A 189 2.25 15.02 3.67
C ASP A 189 2.47 15.92 4.88
N ASP A 190 3.14 15.32 5.85
CA ASP A 190 3.30 15.82 7.21
C ASP A 190 4.32 16.99 7.23
N TYR A 191 4.13 18.04 6.44
CA TYR A 191 4.96 19.25 6.52
C TYR A 191 4.58 20.11 7.74
N MET A 192 3.31 20.06 8.17
CA MET A 192 2.76 20.94 9.21
C MET A 192 1.98 20.26 10.34
N SER A 193 1.74 18.94 10.30
CA SER A 193 0.87 18.29 11.30
C SER A 193 1.64 17.85 12.56
N ASN A 194 1.13 18.21 13.73
CA ASN A 194 1.62 17.68 15.00
C ASN A 194 1.26 16.17 15.06
N ASN A 195 2.23 15.32 15.42
CA ASN A 195 2.11 13.85 15.54
C ASN A 195 1.02 13.35 16.53
N SER A 196 0.14 14.23 17.00
CA SER A 196 -0.86 14.03 18.03
C SER A 196 -2.27 13.76 17.49
N GLU A 197 -2.54 13.95 16.20
CA GLU A 197 -3.85 13.62 15.63
C GLU A 197 -3.96 12.14 15.25
N PRO A 198 -5.09 11.49 15.56
CA PRO A 198 -5.30 10.10 15.19
C PRO A 198 -5.25 9.92 13.67
N GLU A 199 -4.62 8.82 13.21
CA GLU A 199 -4.57 8.42 11.80
C GLU A 199 -6.00 8.40 11.22
N LYS A 200 -6.35 9.43 10.42
CA LYS A 200 -7.66 9.54 9.78
C LYS A 200 -7.78 8.44 8.73
N ALA A 201 -8.79 7.58 8.92
CA ALA A 201 -9.10 6.49 8.02
C ALA A 201 -10.43 6.74 7.33
N THR A 202 -10.48 6.46 6.03
CA THR A 202 -11.65 6.68 5.17
C THR A 202 -12.13 5.33 4.65
N ILE A 203 -13.42 5.06 4.80
CA ILE A 203 -14.09 3.89 4.23
C ILE A 203 -14.48 4.23 2.79
N LEU A 204 -14.27 3.29 1.88
CA LEU A 204 -14.50 3.49 0.45
C LEU A 204 -15.80 2.82 0.01
N GLU A 205 -16.73 3.61 -0.55
CA GLU A 205 -18.02 3.14 -1.05
C GLU A 205 -18.22 3.50 -2.53
N GLN A 206 -17.49 2.82 -3.41
CA GLN A 206 -17.54 3.05 -4.85
C GLN A 206 -17.07 1.83 -5.64
N GLN A 207 -17.14 1.91 -6.97
CA GLN A 207 -16.48 0.92 -7.81
C GLN A 207 -14.96 1.06 -7.71
N VAL A 208 -14.28 -0.07 -7.61
CA VAL A 208 -12.82 -0.13 -7.51
C VAL A 208 -12.25 -1.07 -8.53
N VAL A 209 -11.14 -0.67 -9.14
CA VAL A 209 -10.35 -1.53 -10.02
C VAL A 209 -9.28 -2.21 -9.18
N VAL A 210 -9.23 -3.53 -9.23
CA VAL A 210 -8.25 -4.34 -8.50
C VAL A 210 -7.49 -5.20 -9.49
N THR A 211 -6.18 -5.22 -9.33
CA THR A 211 -5.27 -6.05 -10.12
C THR A 211 -4.08 -6.48 -9.26
N LYS A 212 -3.35 -7.49 -9.73
CA LYS A 212 -2.13 -7.99 -9.10
C LYS A 212 -1.00 -7.97 -10.12
N ASN A 213 0.19 -7.61 -9.66
CA ASN A 213 1.40 -7.78 -10.44
C ASN A 213 2.04 -9.16 -10.21
N PRO A 214 2.48 -9.86 -11.26
CA PRO A 214 2.33 -9.51 -12.68
C PRO A 214 0.90 -9.79 -13.19
N CYS A 215 0.44 -9.01 -14.18
CA CYS A 215 -0.84 -9.20 -14.86
C CYS A 215 -0.60 -9.39 -16.37
N HIS A 216 -1.30 -10.35 -16.98
CA HIS A 216 -1.06 -10.73 -18.37
C HIS A 216 -2.35 -10.85 -19.19
N HIS A 217 -3.43 -11.29 -18.56
CA HIS A 217 -4.72 -11.45 -19.21
C HIS A 217 -5.59 -10.20 -18.94
N PRO A 218 -6.42 -9.72 -19.89
CA PRO A 218 -7.34 -8.62 -19.62
C PRO A 218 -8.23 -8.88 -18.40
N GLY A 219 -8.59 -10.15 -18.16
CA GLY A 219 -9.35 -10.59 -16.98
C GLY A 219 -8.65 -10.40 -15.63
N ASP A 220 -7.34 -10.12 -15.60
CA ASP A 220 -6.56 -9.84 -14.38
C ASP A 220 -6.79 -8.43 -13.85
N VAL A 221 -7.51 -7.59 -14.60
CA VAL A 221 -8.00 -6.28 -14.16
C VAL A 221 -9.51 -6.39 -13.97
N ARG A 222 -9.94 -6.44 -12.71
CA ARG A 222 -11.34 -6.66 -12.31
C ARG A 222 -11.90 -5.41 -11.65
N VAL A 223 -13.21 -5.22 -11.79
CA VAL A 223 -13.97 -4.18 -11.11
C VAL A 223 -14.80 -4.85 -10.01
N PHE A 224 -14.73 -4.31 -8.80
CA PHE A 224 -15.53 -4.73 -7.66
C PHE A 224 -16.30 -3.53 -7.08
N ARG A 225 -17.32 -3.82 -6.27
CA ARG A 225 -18.03 -2.80 -5.50
C ARG A 225 -17.46 -2.75 -4.09
N ALA A 226 -16.79 -1.65 -3.74
CA ALA A 226 -16.43 -1.38 -2.36
C ALA A 226 -17.69 -0.98 -1.57
N VAL A 227 -17.91 -1.60 -0.41
CA VAL A 227 -19.08 -1.41 0.45
C VAL A 227 -18.66 -1.20 1.89
N ASP A 228 -19.40 -0.36 2.62
CA ASP A 228 -19.23 -0.24 4.07
C ASP A 228 -19.96 -1.38 4.80
N VAL A 229 -19.21 -2.10 5.64
CA VAL A 229 -19.72 -3.20 6.46
C VAL A 229 -19.20 -3.00 7.89
N PRO A 230 -20.08 -2.71 8.87
CA PRO A 230 -19.68 -2.38 10.24
C PRO A 230 -18.74 -3.40 10.89
N GLU A 231 -18.98 -4.68 10.63
CA GLU A 231 -18.21 -5.83 11.14
C GLU A 231 -16.75 -5.78 10.70
N LEU A 232 -16.44 -5.16 9.56
CA LEU A 232 -15.10 -5.11 8.97
C LEU A 232 -14.35 -3.80 9.24
N ARG A 233 -14.96 -2.79 9.88
CA ARG A 233 -14.36 -1.44 10.11
C ARG A 233 -13.12 -1.41 11.01
N HIS A 234 -12.81 -2.51 11.69
CA HIS A 234 -11.56 -2.67 12.43
C HIS A 234 -10.36 -2.96 11.50
N LEU A 235 -10.60 -3.29 10.23
CA LEU A 235 -9.59 -3.61 9.23
C LEU A 235 -9.23 -2.37 8.41
N LYS A 236 -7.96 -1.96 8.46
CA LYS A 236 -7.40 -0.79 7.79
C LYS A 236 -6.20 -1.17 6.93
N ASP A 237 -6.04 -0.45 5.82
CA ASP A 237 -4.92 -0.59 4.88
C ASP A 237 -4.76 -2.01 4.30
N VAL A 238 -5.92 -2.65 4.11
CA VAL A 238 -6.10 -3.97 3.51
C VAL A 238 -7.31 -3.94 2.58
N ILE A 239 -7.36 -4.88 1.65
CA ILE A 239 -8.56 -5.18 0.87
C ILE A 239 -9.12 -6.52 1.33
N VAL A 240 -10.40 -6.52 1.72
CA VAL A 240 -11.10 -7.72 2.20
C VAL A 240 -11.93 -8.30 1.07
N PHE A 241 -11.68 -9.56 0.74
CA PHE A 241 -12.41 -10.31 -0.28
C PHE A 241 -13.46 -11.24 0.35
N PRO A 242 -14.60 -11.47 -0.32
CA PRO A 242 -15.64 -12.37 0.14
C PRO A 242 -15.12 -13.79 0.16
N GLN A 243 -15.55 -14.57 1.16
CA GLN A 243 -15.30 -16.01 1.19
C GLN A 243 -16.33 -16.82 0.37
N ARG A 244 -17.44 -16.19 -0.06
CA ARG A 244 -18.52 -16.84 -0.80
C ARG A 244 -18.47 -16.50 -2.29
N GLY A 245 -19.01 -17.41 -3.10
CA GLY A 245 -19.24 -17.22 -4.53
C GLY A 245 -18.60 -18.28 -5.41
N GLN A 246 -18.69 -18.09 -6.73
CA GLN A 246 -18.34 -19.12 -7.71
C GLN A 246 -16.84 -19.41 -7.78
N ARG A 247 -16.01 -18.37 -7.59
CA ARG A 247 -14.55 -18.48 -7.68
C ARG A 247 -13.88 -17.41 -6.81
N PRO A 248 -12.89 -17.73 -5.96
CA PRO A 248 -12.25 -16.71 -5.13
C PRO A 248 -11.70 -15.54 -5.98
N HIS A 249 -12.07 -14.30 -5.65
CA HIS A 249 -11.61 -13.12 -6.40
C HIS A 249 -10.09 -12.99 -6.53
N PRO A 250 -9.27 -13.32 -5.51
CA PRO A 250 -7.82 -13.36 -5.70
C PRO A 250 -7.40 -14.30 -6.82
N ASN A 251 -8.08 -15.43 -6.98
CA ASN A 251 -7.80 -16.40 -8.04
C ASN A 251 -8.27 -15.91 -9.42
N GLU A 252 -9.26 -15.02 -9.47
CA GLU A 252 -9.68 -14.34 -10.70
C GLU A 252 -8.69 -13.28 -11.19
N ILE A 253 -7.77 -12.86 -10.32
CA ILE A 253 -6.78 -11.80 -10.55
C ILE A 253 -5.39 -12.43 -10.61
N SER A 254 -4.96 -12.83 -11.82
CA SER A 254 -3.64 -13.45 -12.05
C SER A 254 -3.43 -14.76 -11.24
N GLY A 255 -4.50 -15.52 -11.00
CA GLY A 255 -4.43 -16.82 -10.31
C GLY A 255 -3.93 -16.74 -8.87
N SER A 256 -4.07 -15.60 -8.20
CA SER A 256 -3.50 -15.34 -6.89
C SER A 256 -4.14 -16.15 -5.75
N ASP A 257 -3.41 -16.26 -4.65
CA ASP A 257 -3.91 -16.59 -3.31
C ASP A 257 -3.73 -15.40 -2.35
N LEU A 258 -4.01 -15.62 -1.07
CA LEU A 258 -3.91 -14.63 0.02
C LEU A 258 -2.74 -14.93 0.97
N ASP A 259 -1.56 -15.23 0.42
CA ASP A 259 -0.34 -15.52 1.22
C ASP A 259 0.59 -14.30 1.42
N GLY A 260 0.13 -13.12 1.00
CA GLY A 260 0.84 -11.83 1.09
C GLY A 260 0.79 -10.98 -0.17
N ASN A 261 -0.09 -11.36 -1.10
CA ASN A 261 -0.35 -10.66 -2.36
C ASN A 261 -1.19 -9.39 -2.16
#